data_AF-A0A956EDB3-F1
#
_entry.id   AF-A0A956EDB3-F1
#
_cell.length_a   1.000
_cell.length_b   1.000
_cell.length_c   1.000
_cell.angle_alpha   90.00
_cell.angle_beta   90.00
_cell.angle_gamma   90.00
#
_symmetry.space_group_name_H-M   'P 1'
#
loop_
_entity.id
_entity.type
_entity.pdbx_description
1 polymer ?
#
loop_
_entity_poly.entity_id
_entity_poly.type
_entity_poly.pdbx_seq_one_letter_code
_entity_poly.pdbx_strand_id
1 'polypeptide(L)'
;MTVSRLHSTTHAILALASLLAAPLACTSDDTATSETASGSESSASASATQSTSASSGASASDSDATSASGSASESASGSTSATSETSGGTSGSSTSGDATSSSSGGVSVTDGSSGTSGTSDTTGTTGNACDQMQQCGDPGWSYAWIANSSEHTVSKIDTRDVVEVARYQTRPDGSGNPSRTSVSIDGRAVAVANRFGGLTKIWANKEDCTDKNNNGIIDTSNGPGNVLPFANDECIAWHNPFSDFTVQRPVAWTSGVYNEETCMYEDQKIWTLTGDSGSPGQCGQTGIWVHRVNGDTGEIEDTVHIPHNVLPCTIGNIEWGLGPYGAAVDPQNNLWFYVWAQGKIARVDAQTLNYEVFGGGSYGITVDSKGRVWDDVPRRFDYQTKTWSQPIGNIPGNGGSGVAEDLQGRIWSATTGGVGWVDMDTMVVGDIVPLPGNYLYRGIGVDVDGYIWAVQLGGTAAYKIDPDTYETWFVDGLNGPYTYSDMTGGQIAKVLCPQ
;
A
#
# COMPACT_ATOMS: atom_id res chain seq x y z
N MET A 1 8.15 76.12 -19.58
CA MET A 1 9.49 76.44 -20.12
C MET A 1 10.53 75.91 -19.16
N THR A 2 11.38 75.01 -19.66
CA THR A 2 12.79 74.78 -19.25
C THR A 2 13.08 74.49 -17.76
N VAL A 3 13.32 73.23 -17.36
CA VAL A 3 14.58 72.44 -17.48
C VAL A 3 15.37 72.41 -16.15
N SER A 4 15.52 71.18 -15.64
CA SER A 4 16.71 70.60 -14.98
C SER A 4 17.09 70.87 -13.50
N ARG A 5 17.27 69.69 -12.86
CA ARG A 5 18.41 69.23 -12.02
C ARG A 5 18.40 69.48 -10.51
N LEU A 6 18.27 68.34 -9.82
CA LEU A 6 19.09 67.78 -8.71
C LEU A 6 19.41 68.67 -7.51
N HIS A 7 19.07 68.18 -6.32
CA HIS A 7 19.84 67.93 -5.07
C HIS A 7 18.81 67.23 -4.13
N SER A 8 19.09 66.21 -3.32
CA SER A 8 19.99 66.21 -2.17
C SER A 8 19.95 64.83 -1.50
N THR A 9 21.09 64.40 -0.97
CA THR A 9 21.30 63.28 -0.05
C THR A 9 20.73 63.55 1.34
N THR A 10 20.13 62.57 2.02
CA THR A 10 20.16 62.47 3.49
C THR A 10 20.01 61.01 3.96
N HIS A 11 20.83 60.64 4.93
CA HIS A 11 20.94 59.33 5.58
C HIS A 11 19.90 59.10 6.69
N ALA A 12 19.70 57.81 6.97
CA ALA A 12 19.34 57.17 8.26
C ALA A 12 17.89 57.24 8.74
N ILE A 13 17.31 56.07 9.03
CA ILE A 13 17.25 55.46 10.38
C ILE A 13 16.60 54.07 10.26
N LEU A 14 17.27 53.06 10.82
CA LEU A 14 16.81 51.69 10.98
C LEU A 14 15.85 51.63 12.19
N ALA A 15 14.66 51.06 12.02
CA ALA A 15 13.77 50.69 13.11
C ALA A 15 13.36 49.22 12.96
N LEU A 16 13.79 48.40 13.91
CA LEU A 16 13.31 47.03 14.14
C LEU A 16 11.82 47.08 14.54
N ALA A 17 11.00 46.26 13.89
CA ALA A 17 9.69 45.88 14.40
C ALA A 17 9.59 44.35 14.42
N SER A 18 9.51 43.82 15.64
CA SER A 18 9.12 42.45 15.95
C SER A 18 7.63 42.26 15.67
N LEU A 19 7.26 41.25 14.90
CA LEU A 19 5.90 40.73 14.81
C LEU A 19 5.89 39.26 15.19
N LEU A 20 5.20 38.95 16.29
CA LEU A 20 4.71 37.62 16.62
C LEU A 20 3.78 37.15 15.49
N ALA A 21 4.06 35.98 14.92
CA ALA A 21 3.11 35.24 14.09
C ALA A 21 2.65 34.00 14.88
N ALA A 22 1.35 33.95 15.19
CA ALA A 22 0.67 32.73 15.62
C ALA A 22 0.61 31.73 14.44
N PRO A 23 0.64 30.42 14.69
CA PRO A 23 0.58 29.44 13.62
C PRO A 23 -0.81 29.45 12.96
N LEU A 24 -0.82 29.71 11.65
CA LEU A 24 -1.94 29.41 10.78
C LEU A 24 -2.08 27.89 10.72
N ALA A 25 -3.18 27.36 11.26
CA ALA A 25 -3.60 26.00 10.96
C ALA A 25 -4.00 25.94 9.48
N CYS A 26 -3.14 25.36 8.63
CA CYS A 26 -3.52 24.95 7.30
C CYS A 26 -4.30 23.63 7.41
N THR A 27 -5.63 23.72 7.43
CA THR A 27 -6.50 22.59 7.08
C THR A 27 -6.53 22.50 5.55
N SER A 28 -5.61 21.74 4.97
CA SER A 28 -5.75 21.27 3.60
C SER A 28 -6.62 20.02 3.62
N ASP A 29 -7.91 20.20 3.34
CA ASP A 29 -8.83 19.11 3.00
C ASP A 29 -8.40 18.51 1.66
N ASP A 30 -7.43 17.58 1.69
CA ASP A 30 -7.24 16.64 0.59
C ASP A 30 -8.27 15.51 0.73
N THR A 31 -9.54 15.85 0.45
CA THR A 31 -10.48 14.83 -0.02
C THR A 31 -9.87 14.21 -1.27
N ALA A 32 -9.68 12.89 -1.26
CA ALA A 32 -9.15 12.10 -2.36
C ALA A 32 -9.74 12.58 -3.70
N THR A 33 -8.99 13.42 -4.42
CA THR A 33 -9.33 13.74 -5.79
C THR A 33 -9.22 12.44 -6.57
N SER A 34 -10.25 12.13 -7.35
CA SER A 34 -10.32 10.92 -8.15
C SER A 34 -9.12 10.88 -9.11
N GLU A 35 -8.06 10.16 -8.75
CA GLU A 35 -6.94 9.83 -9.62
C GLU A 35 -7.45 8.80 -10.65
N THR A 36 -8.27 9.26 -11.61
CA THR A 36 -8.75 8.46 -12.74
C THR A 36 -7.66 8.39 -13.82
N ALA A 37 -7.20 7.18 -14.13
CA ALA A 37 -6.32 6.93 -15.26
C ALA A 37 -7.15 6.90 -16.55
N SER A 38 -7.11 7.96 -17.35
CA SER A 38 -7.57 7.92 -18.74
C SER A 38 -6.43 8.35 -19.67
N GLY A 39 -5.56 7.41 -20.02
CA GLY A 39 -4.62 7.56 -21.13
C GLY A 39 -5.23 6.93 -22.37
N SER A 40 -5.73 7.74 -23.31
CA SER A 40 -6.11 7.27 -24.64
C SER A 40 -4.85 6.99 -25.47
N GLU A 41 -4.53 5.72 -25.71
CA GLU A 41 -3.46 5.35 -26.64
C GLU A 41 -4.01 5.33 -28.07
N SER A 42 -3.50 6.24 -28.91
CA SER A 42 -3.68 6.17 -30.36
C SER A 42 -2.68 5.18 -30.95
N SER A 43 -3.16 4.02 -31.38
CA SER A 43 -2.38 3.05 -32.14
C SER A 43 -2.04 3.58 -33.54
N ALA A 44 -0.79 3.93 -33.80
CA ALA A 44 -0.29 4.22 -35.14
C ALA A 44 0.17 2.91 -35.81
N SER A 45 -0.63 2.36 -36.72
CA SER A 45 -0.18 1.33 -37.65
C SER A 45 0.28 1.98 -38.96
N ALA A 46 1.53 1.76 -39.34
CA ALA A 46 2.05 2.11 -40.66
C ALA A 46 1.66 1.04 -41.70
N SER A 47 1.01 1.45 -42.80
CA SER A 47 1.29 0.87 -44.14
C SER A 47 0.69 1.72 -45.29
N ALA A 48 1.58 2.02 -46.23
CA ALA A 48 1.41 2.17 -47.69
C ALA A 48 0.30 3.04 -48.32
N THR A 49 0.81 3.99 -49.10
CA THR A 49 0.21 4.89 -50.09
C THR A 49 -0.72 4.20 -51.13
N GLN A 50 -1.93 4.73 -51.32
CA GLN A 50 -2.51 4.96 -52.66
C GLN A 50 -3.67 5.98 -52.62
N SER A 51 -3.81 6.67 -53.74
CA SER A 51 -4.46 7.97 -53.97
C SER A 51 -5.98 7.97 -54.16
N THR A 52 -6.63 8.96 -53.53
CA THR A 52 -7.79 9.78 -53.94
C THR A 52 -8.96 9.18 -54.75
N SER A 53 -10.18 9.24 -54.19
CA SER A 53 -11.35 9.90 -54.82
C SER A 53 -12.59 10.01 -53.89
N ALA A 54 -13.07 11.25 -53.79
CA ALA A 54 -14.40 11.85 -53.51
C ALA A 54 -15.64 11.07 -52.97
N SER A 55 -16.27 11.72 -51.97
CA SER A 55 -17.69 12.19 -51.92
C SER A 55 -18.78 11.40 -51.17
N SER A 56 -19.63 12.20 -50.48
CA SER A 56 -20.94 11.99 -49.83
C SER A 56 -20.91 11.41 -48.40
N GLY A 57 -21.60 11.93 -47.37
CA GLY A 57 -22.63 12.97 -47.26
C GLY A 57 -23.86 12.43 -46.49
N ALA A 58 -24.06 12.83 -45.23
CA ALA A 58 -25.29 12.85 -44.38
C ALA A 58 -24.86 12.74 -42.89
N SER A 59 -24.96 13.74 -42.02
CA SER A 59 -26.10 14.51 -41.47
C SER A 59 -26.90 13.80 -40.35
N ALA A 60 -27.14 14.59 -39.29
CA ALA A 60 -28.08 14.45 -38.17
C ALA A 60 -27.66 13.52 -37.00
N SER A 61 -27.89 13.81 -35.72
CA SER A 61 -28.24 14.98 -34.90
C SER A 61 -28.58 14.41 -33.51
N ASP A 62 -28.15 15.01 -32.41
CA ASP A 62 -28.93 15.06 -31.17
C ASP A 62 -28.30 16.13 -30.24
N SER A 63 -28.95 17.27 -30.02
CA SER A 63 -30.09 17.53 -29.12
C SER A 63 -29.64 17.73 -27.67
N ASP A 64 -29.38 19.00 -27.34
CA ASP A 64 -29.38 19.54 -25.98
C ASP A 64 -30.70 19.24 -25.26
N ALA A 65 -30.60 18.84 -23.99
CA ALA A 65 -31.63 19.07 -22.99
C ALA A 65 -31.01 19.86 -21.83
N THR A 66 -31.34 21.15 -21.81
CA THR A 66 -31.11 22.11 -20.75
C THR A 66 -32.05 21.86 -19.57
N SER A 67 -31.57 22.09 -18.35
CA SER A 67 -32.35 22.76 -17.30
C SER A 67 -31.41 23.38 -16.27
N ALA A 68 -31.55 24.69 -16.16
CA ALA A 68 -30.78 25.60 -15.31
C ALA A 68 -31.58 25.99 -14.06
N SER A 69 -30.83 26.42 -13.03
CA SER A 69 -31.08 27.50 -12.04
C SER A 69 -30.64 27.00 -10.66
N GLY A 70 -29.65 27.60 -9.99
CA GLY A 70 -29.70 28.93 -9.36
C GLY A 70 -30.37 28.77 -7.97
N SER A 71 -29.87 29.23 -6.83
CA SER A 71 -28.85 30.22 -6.48
C SER A 71 -28.55 30.13 -4.96
N ALA A 72 -27.50 30.83 -4.57
CA ALA A 72 -27.34 31.57 -3.30
C ALA A 72 -26.99 30.82 -2.00
N SER A 73 -25.78 31.13 -1.56
CA SER A 73 -25.30 31.23 -0.19
C SER A 73 -26.19 32.07 0.72
N GLU A 74 -26.37 31.65 1.98
CA GLU A 74 -26.41 32.55 3.14
C GLU A 74 -25.81 31.87 4.38
N SER A 75 -24.98 32.64 5.08
CA SER A 75 -24.45 32.35 6.42
C SER A 75 -25.41 32.87 7.47
N ALA A 76 -25.66 32.11 8.54
CA ALA A 76 -26.16 32.67 9.80
C ALA A 76 -25.66 31.87 11.01
N SER A 77 -24.95 32.61 11.88
CA SER A 77 -24.64 32.27 13.26
C SER A 77 -25.90 32.25 14.13
N GLY A 78 -25.95 31.38 15.14
CA GLY A 78 -27.01 31.36 16.13
C GLY A 78 -26.73 30.38 17.27
N SER A 79 -26.05 30.85 18.30
CA SER A 79 -25.97 30.23 19.64
C SER A 79 -27.35 30.16 20.30
N THR A 80 -27.66 29.07 21.01
CA THR A 80 -28.40 29.12 22.29
C THR A 80 -28.30 27.80 23.06
N SER A 81 -28.09 27.95 24.36
CA SER A 81 -28.02 26.92 25.40
C SER A 81 -29.41 26.58 25.97
N ALA A 82 -29.58 25.35 26.44
CA ALA A 82 -30.47 24.92 27.54
C ALA A 82 -30.04 23.50 27.95
N THR A 83 -29.26 23.29 29.02
CA THR A 83 -29.64 23.19 30.45
C THR A 83 -30.72 22.12 30.75
N SER A 84 -30.21 20.98 31.25
CA SER A 84 -30.62 20.19 32.41
C SER A 84 -32.11 20.00 32.75
N GLU A 85 -32.54 18.73 32.83
CA GLU A 85 -33.34 18.25 33.96
C GLU A 85 -32.87 16.88 34.45
N THR A 86 -32.92 16.75 35.78
CA THR A 86 -32.47 15.65 36.63
C THR A 86 -33.68 14.92 37.17
N SER A 87 -33.61 13.60 37.34
CA SER A 87 -34.23 12.77 38.40
C SER A 87 -33.75 11.32 38.18
N GLY A 88 -33.25 10.53 39.14
CA GLY A 88 -33.20 10.63 40.59
C GLY A 88 -33.72 9.33 41.24
N GLY A 89 -32.81 8.49 41.77
CA GLY A 89 -33.05 7.45 42.79
C GLY A 89 -33.60 6.09 42.31
N THR A 90 -33.31 4.91 42.88
CA THR A 90 -32.63 4.55 44.14
C THR A 90 -32.26 3.04 44.13
N SER A 91 -31.19 2.73 44.88
CA SER A 91 -30.63 1.48 45.40
C SER A 91 -31.46 0.19 45.49
N GLY A 92 -30.73 -0.93 45.34
CA GLY A 92 -31.03 -2.23 45.95
C GLY A 92 -29.78 -3.12 45.99
N SER A 93 -29.25 -3.36 47.19
CA SER A 93 -28.10 -4.23 47.49
C SER A 93 -28.59 -5.56 48.09
N SER A 94 -27.96 -6.68 47.71
CA SER A 94 -27.83 -7.90 48.54
C SER A 94 -26.74 -8.82 47.93
N THR A 95 -25.50 -8.83 48.43
CA THR A 95 -24.90 -9.83 49.35
C THR A 95 -25.05 -11.33 49.00
N SER A 96 -23.90 -11.91 48.64
CA SER A 96 -23.22 -13.12 49.18
C SER A 96 -23.91 -14.49 49.24
N GLY A 97 -23.21 -15.49 48.69
CA GLY A 97 -23.40 -16.92 48.96
C GLY A 97 -22.25 -17.75 48.36
N ASP A 98 -21.30 -18.10 49.22
CA ASP A 98 -20.06 -18.86 49.02
C ASP A 98 -20.31 -20.39 49.04
N ALA A 99 -19.39 -21.19 48.46
CA ALA A 99 -18.96 -22.54 48.90
C ALA A 99 -18.42 -23.47 47.77
N THR A 100 -17.09 -23.45 47.59
CA THR A 100 -16.12 -24.56 47.74
C THR A 100 -16.33 -25.99 47.16
N SER A 101 -15.30 -26.39 46.36
CA SER A 101 -14.52 -27.66 46.38
C SER A 101 -15.23 -28.98 45.97
N SER A 102 -14.62 -30.02 45.38
CA SER A 102 -13.25 -30.51 45.34
C SER A 102 -13.07 -31.59 44.23
N SER A 103 -11.81 -31.88 43.93
CA SER A 103 -11.19 -32.90 43.06
C SER A 103 -11.68 -34.36 43.16
N SER A 104 -11.54 -35.14 42.07
CA SER A 104 -10.54 -36.23 41.92
C SER A 104 -10.98 -37.39 41.00
N GLY A 105 -10.00 -37.99 40.30
CA GLY A 105 -9.93 -39.44 40.07
C GLY A 105 -10.44 -39.98 38.73
N GLY A 106 -9.51 -40.40 37.86
CA GLY A 106 -9.79 -41.18 36.66
C GLY A 106 -9.89 -42.69 36.89
N VAL A 107 -10.19 -43.43 35.82
CA VAL A 107 -9.44 -44.60 35.26
C VAL A 107 -10.33 -45.38 34.28
N SER A 108 -9.70 -45.70 33.15
CA SER A 108 -9.96 -46.53 31.97
C SER A 108 -10.94 -47.72 31.99
N VAL A 109 -11.56 -47.97 30.82
CA VAL A 109 -11.75 -49.32 30.23
C VAL A 109 -11.47 -49.27 28.72
N THR A 110 -10.66 -50.23 28.26
CA THR A 110 -10.22 -50.57 26.91
C THR A 110 -11.25 -51.38 26.10
N ASP A 111 -11.30 -51.21 24.78
CA ASP A 111 -11.38 -52.33 23.82
C ASP A 111 -10.77 -51.94 22.46
N GLY A 112 -10.00 -52.88 21.88
CA GLY A 112 -9.16 -52.70 20.69
C GLY A 112 -9.77 -53.34 19.44
N SER A 113 -9.44 -52.82 18.25
CA SER A 113 -8.66 -53.47 17.17
C SER A 113 -9.38 -53.09 15.87
N SER A 114 -8.82 -52.74 14.72
CA SER A 114 -7.58 -53.01 13.97
C SER A 114 -7.57 -51.97 12.82
N GLY A 115 -6.50 -51.35 12.35
CA GLY A 115 -5.18 -51.88 12.01
C GLY A 115 -5.00 -51.82 10.48
N THR A 116 -4.33 -50.78 9.97
CA THR A 116 -3.55 -50.84 8.73
C THR A 116 -2.44 -49.79 8.83
N SER A 117 -1.26 -50.25 9.23
CA SER A 117 -0.02 -49.47 9.32
C SER A 117 0.66 -49.44 7.96
N GLY A 118 0.84 -48.25 7.40
CA GLY A 118 1.77 -47.96 6.31
C GLY A 118 2.97 -47.20 6.87
N THR A 119 4.05 -47.95 7.05
CA THR A 119 5.47 -47.60 7.25
C THR A 119 5.83 -46.10 7.31
N SER A 120 6.28 -45.67 8.49
CA SER A 120 7.08 -44.45 8.65
C SER A 120 8.49 -44.76 8.16
N ASP A 121 8.85 -44.26 6.97
CA ASP A 121 10.25 -44.25 6.53
C ASP A 121 11.02 -43.28 7.43
N THR A 122 11.80 -43.88 8.33
CA THR A 122 12.75 -43.17 9.17
C THR A 122 14.06 -43.13 8.39
N THR A 123 14.17 -42.21 7.44
CA THR A 123 15.48 -41.79 6.93
C THR A 123 16.01 -40.72 7.87
N GLY A 124 17.03 -41.07 8.63
CA GLY A 124 17.78 -40.11 9.42
C GLY A 124 18.44 -39.08 8.51
N THR A 125 17.93 -37.86 8.58
CA THR A 125 18.67 -36.64 8.25
C THR A 125 18.78 -35.85 9.54
N THR A 126 19.95 -35.81 10.14
CA THR A 126 20.32 -34.69 11.00
C THR A 126 20.32 -33.45 10.12
N GLY A 127 19.36 -32.54 10.33
CA GLY A 127 19.42 -31.18 9.77
C GLY A 127 18.17 -30.73 9.02
N ASN A 128 17.10 -30.38 9.75
CA ASN A 128 16.56 -29.01 9.69
C ASN A 128 15.66 -28.80 10.92
N ALA A 129 16.00 -27.85 11.78
CA ALA A 129 15.21 -27.55 12.98
C ALA A 129 13.97 -26.68 12.65
N CYS A 130 13.91 -26.15 11.43
CA CYS A 130 12.93 -25.18 11.01
C CYS A 130 11.76 -25.78 10.24
N ASP A 131 10.56 -25.25 10.48
CA ASP A 131 9.36 -25.59 9.72
C ASP A 131 9.44 -24.95 8.32
N GLN A 132 9.19 -25.75 7.29
CA GLN A 132 9.15 -25.29 5.90
C GLN A 132 8.05 -24.25 5.65
N MET A 133 6.96 -24.29 6.41
CA MET A 133 5.92 -23.26 6.32
C MET A 133 6.41 -21.89 6.82
N GLN A 134 7.21 -21.88 7.88
CA GLN A 134 7.81 -20.65 8.42
C GLN A 134 8.85 -20.05 7.46
N GLN A 135 9.64 -20.90 6.81
CA GLN A 135 10.53 -20.48 5.74
C GLN A 135 9.77 -19.84 4.59
N CYS A 136 8.54 -20.28 4.31
CA CYS A 136 7.75 -19.81 3.18
C CYS A 136 6.68 -18.77 3.53
N GLY A 137 6.94 -17.99 4.57
CA GLY A 137 6.15 -16.81 4.91
C GLY A 137 4.82 -17.08 5.60
N ASP A 138 4.62 -18.27 6.17
CA ASP A 138 3.61 -18.50 7.20
C ASP A 138 4.28 -18.63 8.57
N PRO A 139 4.47 -17.51 9.29
CA PRO A 139 5.06 -17.53 10.62
C PRO A 139 4.07 -18.01 11.70
N GLY A 140 2.85 -18.42 11.33
CA GLY A 140 1.77 -18.76 12.26
C GLY A 140 0.87 -17.58 12.63
N TRP A 141 1.14 -16.38 12.11
CA TRP A 141 0.28 -15.20 12.19
C TRP A 141 0.17 -14.54 10.81
N SER A 142 -0.84 -13.67 10.64
CA SER A 142 -1.04 -12.96 9.39
C SER A 142 -1.69 -11.61 9.63
N TYR A 143 -1.11 -10.56 9.05
CA TYR A 143 -1.58 -9.19 9.23
C TYR A 143 -1.70 -8.45 7.90
N ALA A 144 -2.80 -7.71 7.73
CA ALA A 144 -2.93 -6.68 6.71
C ALA A 144 -2.54 -5.32 7.30
N TRP A 145 -1.69 -4.59 6.60
CA TRP A 145 -1.24 -3.25 7.00
C TRP A 145 -1.83 -2.21 6.06
N ILE A 146 -2.82 -1.45 6.53
CA ILE A 146 -3.60 -0.54 5.69
C ILE A 146 -3.36 0.90 6.13
N ALA A 147 -2.82 1.70 5.24
CA ALA A 147 -2.55 3.12 5.42
C ALA A 147 -3.86 3.93 5.48
N ASN A 148 -4.08 4.63 6.58
CA ASN A 148 -5.10 5.66 6.74
C ASN A 148 -4.50 7.00 6.29
N SER A 149 -4.55 7.24 4.99
CA SER A 149 -3.84 8.34 4.34
C SER A 149 -4.20 9.71 4.92
N SER A 150 -5.47 9.92 5.24
CA SER A 150 -6.01 11.18 5.79
C SER A 150 -5.72 11.37 7.28
N GLU A 151 -5.43 10.28 8.00
CA GLU A 151 -5.08 10.32 9.42
C GLU A 151 -3.56 10.29 9.67
N HIS A 152 -2.78 10.05 8.61
CA HIS A 152 -1.33 9.89 8.68
C HIS A 152 -0.89 8.70 9.56
N THR A 153 -1.72 7.65 9.59
CA THR A 153 -1.47 6.40 10.34
C THR A 153 -1.51 5.18 9.44
N VAL A 154 -1.08 4.03 9.97
CA VAL A 154 -1.27 2.71 9.37
C VAL A 154 -1.97 1.79 10.39
N SER A 155 -3.05 1.13 9.96
CA SER A 155 -3.76 0.10 10.72
C SER A 155 -3.09 -1.26 10.53
N LYS A 156 -2.95 -2.01 11.61
CA LYS A 156 -2.56 -3.42 11.64
C LYS A 156 -3.81 -4.25 11.91
N ILE A 157 -4.20 -5.09 10.95
CA ILE A 157 -5.41 -5.90 11.00
C ILE A 157 -5.01 -7.37 11.05
N ASP A 158 -5.50 -8.11 12.05
CA ASP A 158 -5.42 -9.57 12.04
C ASP A 158 -6.29 -10.12 10.91
N THR A 159 -5.68 -10.84 9.97
CA THR A 159 -6.40 -11.29 8.77
C THR A 159 -7.33 -12.46 9.05
N ARG A 160 -7.08 -13.25 10.10
CA ARG A 160 -7.88 -14.44 10.45
C ARG A 160 -9.12 -14.03 11.21
N ASP A 161 -8.97 -13.11 12.17
CA ASP A 161 -10.07 -12.59 12.97
C ASP A 161 -10.79 -11.41 12.31
N VAL A 162 -10.17 -10.78 11.30
CA VAL A 162 -10.70 -9.60 10.57
C VAL A 162 -10.95 -8.42 11.53
N VAL A 163 -9.98 -8.18 12.43
CA VAL A 163 -10.05 -7.13 13.46
C VAL A 163 -8.79 -6.26 13.42
N GLU A 164 -8.97 -4.94 13.51
CA GLU A 164 -7.86 -4.02 13.71
C GLU A 164 -7.30 -4.15 15.14
N VAL A 165 -6.05 -4.58 15.25
CA VAL A 165 -5.38 -4.87 16.54
C VAL A 165 -4.42 -3.77 16.96
N ALA A 166 -4.03 -2.86 16.06
CA ALA A 166 -3.20 -1.69 16.37
C ALA A 166 -3.25 -0.63 15.27
N ARG A 167 -2.87 0.61 15.59
CA ARG A 167 -2.72 1.72 14.66
C ARG A 167 -1.55 2.62 15.03
N TYR A 168 -0.72 2.95 14.06
CA TYR A 168 0.57 3.60 14.28
C TYR A 168 0.70 4.90 13.47
N GLN A 169 1.26 5.96 14.07
CA GLN A 169 1.73 7.11 13.28
C GLN A 169 2.90 6.68 12.38
N THR A 170 2.92 7.19 11.15
CA THR A 170 3.94 6.76 10.17
C THR A 170 5.08 7.76 9.99
N ARG A 171 5.01 8.94 10.62
CA ARG A 171 6.09 9.95 10.68
C ARG A 171 6.17 10.62 12.06
N PRO A 172 7.36 11.07 12.49
CA PRO A 172 7.54 11.81 13.76
C PRO A 172 6.75 13.11 13.86
N ASP A 173 6.49 13.79 12.73
CA ASP A 173 5.75 15.05 12.64
C ASP A 173 4.24 14.85 12.44
N GLY A 174 3.75 13.60 12.48
CA GLY A 174 2.35 13.28 12.25
C GLY A 174 1.84 13.60 10.83
N SER A 175 2.74 13.89 9.87
CA SER A 175 2.38 14.34 8.51
C SER A 175 2.73 13.28 7.45
N GLY A 176 2.58 12.01 7.81
CA GLY A 176 2.81 10.80 6.99
C GLY A 176 2.26 10.88 5.57
N ASN A 177 0.93 10.92 5.51
CA ASN A 177 0.19 10.69 4.28
C ASN A 177 0.59 9.34 3.61
N PRO A 178 0.62 8.24 4.40
CA PRO A 178 1.13 6.93 3.96
C PRO A 178 0.28 6.37 2.82
N SER A 179 0.92 5.67 1.88
CA SER A 179 0.19 5.14 0.71
C SER A 179 0.56 3.73 0.30
N ARG A 180 1.80 3.28 0.55
CA ARG A 180 2.21 1.91 0.24
C ARG A 180 2.82 1.27 1.48
N THR A 181 2.55 -0.01 1.60
CA THR A 181 3.06 -0.86 2.65
C THR A 181 3.61 -2.12 2.00
N SER A 182 4.72 -2.62 2.52
CA SER A 182 5.24 -3.93 2.14
C SER A 182 5.62 -4.66 3.41
N VAL A 183 5.13 -5.89 3.55
CA VAL A 183 5.43 -6.78 4.67
C VAL A 183 6.65 -7.63 4.30
N SER A 184 7.53 -7.88 5.27
CA SER A 184 8.69 -8.75 5.11
C SER A 184 8.26 -10.19 4.84
N ILE A 185 9.11 -11.00 4.21
CA ILE A 185 8.76 -12.38 3.84
C ILE A 185 8.34 -13.23 5.04
N ASP A 186 8.94 -12.99 6.20
CA ASP A 186 8.63 -13.68 7.46
C ASP A 186 7.42 -13.08 8.22
N GLY A 187 6.74 -12.08 7.65
CA GLY A 187 5.61 -11.42 8.29
C GLY A 187 5.96 -10.64 9.57
N ARG A 188 7.25 -10.48 9.90
CA ARG A 188 7.69 -9.87 11.17
C ARG A 188 7.69 -8.35 11.15
N ALA A 189 7.76 -7.72 9.99
CA ALA A 189 7.77 -6.26 9.89
C ALA A 189 6.99 -5.76 8.68
N VAL A 190 6.51 -4.52 8.79
CA VAL A 190 6.04 -3.73 7.65
C VAL A 190 6.98 -2.56 7.41
N ALA A 191 7.21 -2.24 6.14
CA ALA A 191 7.78 -0.99 5.69
C ALA A 191 6.67 -0.10 5.10
N VAL A 192 6.60 1.15 5.54
CA VAL A 192 5.55 2.10 5.16
C VAL A 192 6.16 3.31 4.47
N ALA A 193 5.78 3.52 3.21
CA ALA A 193 6.20 4.68 2.42
C ALA A 193 5.18 5.83 2.51
N ASN A 194 5.70 7.00 2.88
CA ASN A 194 4.95 8.22 3.10
C ASN A 194 5.02 9.13 1.89
N ARG A 195 3.87 9.55 1.33
CA ARG A 195 3.82 10.31 0.06
C ARG A 195 4.60 11.61 0.13
N PHE A 196 4.63 12.25 1.30
CA PHE A 196 5.35 13.50 1.54
C PHE A 196 6.81 13.30 1.93
N GLY A 197 7.38 12.13 1.66
CA GLY A 197 8.72 11.71 2.05
C GLY A 197 8.72 10.91 3.34
N GLY A 198 9.62 9.94 3.42
CA GLY A 198 9.91 9.14 4.60
C GLY A 198 9.52 7.67 4.49
N LEU A 199 10.38 6.81 5.01
CA LEU A 199 10.18 5.37 5.13
C LEU A 199 10.22 4.97 6.62
N THR A 200 9.22 4.22 7.07
CA THR A 200 9.12 3.77 8.46
C THR A 200 9.00 2.26 8.51
N LYS A 201 9.77 1.61 9.37
CA LYS A 201 9.59 0.19 9.70
C LYS A 201 8.86 0.06 11.03
N ILE A 202 7.90 -0.87 11.07
CA ILE A 202 7.15 -1.22 12.27
C ILE A 202 7.22 -2.74 12.43
N TRP A 203 7.57 -3.21 13.63
CA TRP A 203 7.51 -4.62 13.98
C TRP A 203 6.06 -5.07 14.14
N ALA A 204 5.76 -6.27 13.67
CA ALA A 204 4.46 -6.89 13.82
C ALA A 204 4.26 -7.39 15.25
N ASN A 205 5.25 -8.03 15.83
CA ASN A 205 5.13 -8.69 17.14
C ASN A 205 5.91 -7.95 18.22
N LYS A 206 5.40 -7.97 19.45
CA LYS A 206 5.97 -7.21 20.58
C LYS A 206 7.34 -7.73 20.98
N GLU A 207 7.57 -9.01 20.76
CA GLU A 207 8.81 -9.72 21.05
C GLU A 207 9.99 -9.19 20.23
N ASP A 208 9.72 -8.55 19.08
CA ASP A 208 10.71 -7.96 18.20
C ASP A 208 10.97 -6.47 18.52
N CYS A 209 10.10 -5.86 19.33
CA CYS A 209 10.18 -4.46 19.70
C CYS A 209 11.24 -4.23 20.79
N THR A 210 11.82 -3.04 20.79
CA THR A 210 12.80 -2.64 21.81
C THR A 210 12.08 -1.84 22.89
N ASP A 211 12.21 -2.23 24.16
CA ASP A 211 11.84 -1.37 25.30
C ASP A 211 12.80 -0.15 25.31
N LYS A 212 12.34 0.97 24.75
CA LYS A 212 13.14 2.18 24.51
C LYS A 212 13.30 2.97 25.80
N ASN A 213 12.33 2.89 26.70
CA ASN A 213 12.31 3.67 27.95
C ASN A 213 12.82 2.87 29.17
N ASN A 214 13.11 1.58 29.01
CA ASN A 214 13.60 0.64 30.03
C ASN A 214 12.65 0.49 31.22
N ASN A 215 11.33 0.51 31.01
CA ASN A 215 10.35 0.33 32.07
C ASN A 215 9.94 -1.15 32.30
N GLY A 216 10.43 -2.07 31.47
CA GLY A 216 10.18 -3.51 31.57
C GLY A 216 8.93 -4.00 30.84
N ILE A 217 8.22 -3.15 30.09
CA ILE A 217 7.09 -3.51 29.22
C ILE A 217 7.25 -2.84 27.85
N ILE A 218 6.67 -3.43 26.80
CA ILE A 218 6.63 -2.79 25.47
C ILE A 218 5.42 -1.86 25.38
N ASP A 219 5.68 -0.56 25.37
CA ASP A 219 4.70 0.52 25.17
C ASP A 219 4.42 0.68 23.68
N THR A 220 3.32 0.09 23.22
CA THR A 220 2.91 0.14 21.81
C THR A 220 1.40 0.16 21.68
N SER A 221 0.90 0.66 20.54
CA SER A 221 -0.52 0.57 20.21
C SER A 221 -1.07 -0.86 20.39
N ASN A 222 -2.30 -0.94 20.94
CA ASN A 222 -3.02 -2.20 21.17
C ASN A 222 -4.47 -2.16 20.66
N GLY A 223 -4.78 -1.23 19.77
CA GLY A 223 -6.08 -1.14 19.08
C GLY A 223 -6.23 0.18 18.32
N PRO A 224 -7.30 0.32 17.51
CA PRO A 224 -7.55 1.51 16.67
C PRO A 224 -7.66 2.82 17.46
N GLY A 225 -8.12 2.75 18.71
CA GLY A 225 -8.27 3.91 19.60
C GLY A 225 -7.03 4.25 20.42
N ASN A 226 -5.97 3.44 20.36
CA ASN A 226 -4.73 3.63 21.13
C ASN A 226 -3.56 3.97 20.21
N VAL A 227 -3.65 5.09 19.50
CA VAL A 227 -2.55 5.61 18.67
C VAL A 227 -1.60 6.40 19.57
N LEU A 228 -0.43 5.82 19.86
CA LEU A 228 0.60 6.50 20.64
C LEU A 228 1.31 7.58 19.79
N PRO A 229 1.85 8.65 20.43
CA PRO A 229 2.79 9.55 19.76
C PRO A 229 3.95 8.76 19.16
N PHE A 230 4.42 9.12 17.96
CA PHE A 230 5.45 8.39 17.23
C PHE A 230 6.67 8.01 18.07
N ALA A 231 7.20 8.96 18.86
CA ALA A 231 8.39 8.75 19.68
C ALA A 231 8.18 7.78 20.86
N ASN A 232 6.92 7.54 21.25
CA ASN A 232 6.54 6.71 22.38
C ASN A 232 6.10 5.30 21.96
N ASP A 233 5.89 5.03 20.67
CA ASP A 233 5.55 3.68 20.21
C ASP A 233 6.85 2.88 20.00
N GLU A 234 7.02 1.86 20.83
CA GLU A 234 8.24 1.06 20.90
C GLU A 234 8.37 0.03 19.78
N CYS A 235 7.27 -0.29 19.09
CA CYS A 235 7.29 -1.19 17.94
C CYS A 235 7.59 -0.48 16.61
N ILE A 236 7.60 0.85 16.59
CA ILE A 236 8.20 1.59 15.47
C ILE A 236 9.72 1.42 15.55
N ALA A 237 10.29 0.61 14.65
CA ALA A 237 11.69 0.21 14.71
C ALA A 237 12.62 1.37 14.33
N TRP A 238 12.36 2.01 13.19
CA TRP A 238 13.15 3.13 12.69
C TRP A 238 12.36 3.96 11.67
N HIS A 239 12.86 5.17 11.42
CA HIS A 239 12.36 6.05 10.36
C HIS A 239 13.53 6.72 9.62
N ASN A 240 13.54 6.58 8.30
CA ASN A 240 14.41 7.35 7.42
C ASN A 240 13.59 8.48 6.78
N PRO A 241 13.94 9.77 6.99
CA PRO A 241 13.09 10.88 6.57
C PRO A 241 13.11 11.16 5.07
N PHE A 242 14.16 10.75 4.34
CA PHE A 242 14.37 11.14 2.93
C PHE A 242 14.18 12.66 2.72
N SER A 243 14.78 13.48 3.59
CA SER A 243 14.48 14.93 3.72
C SER A 243 14.74 15.77 2.48
N ASP A 244 15.59 15.29 1.56
CA ASP A 244 15.93 16.00 0.32
C ASP A 244 14.91 15.72 -0.81
N PHE A 245 13.94 14.83 -0.58
CA PHE A 245 12.94 14.41 -1.56
C PHE A 245 11.54 14.90 -1.22
N THR A 246 10.74 15.12 -2.25
CA THR A 246 9.39 15.68 -2.14
C THR A 246 8.31 14.62 -2.32
N VAL A 247 8.65 13.46 -2.87
CA VAL A 247 7.72 12.35 -3.09
C VAL A 247 8.37 11.00 -2.79
N GLN A 248 7.60 10.11 -2.17
CA GLN A 248 7.98 8.71 -1.96
C GLN A 248 6.72 7.83 -1.94
N ARG A 249 6.62 6.87 -2.85
CA ARG A 249 5.45 5.97 -2.94
C ARG A 249 5.84 4.50 -2.91
N PRO A 250 6.62 3.97 -3.85
CA PRO A 250 6.77 2.54 -3.94
C PRO A 250 7.65 2.01 -2.80
N VAL A 251 7.28 0.85 -2.28
CA VAL A 251 8.04 0.11 -1.28
C VAL A 251 7.89 -1.39 -1.56
N ALA A 252 8.99 -2.13 -1.52
CA ALA A 252 8.98 -3.59 -1.64
C ALA A 252 10.16 -4.20 -0.87
N TRP A 253 9.91 -5.20 -0.04
CA TRP A 253 10.97 -6.00 0.57
C TRP A 253 11.69 -6.88 -0.45
N THR A 254 12.95 -7.17 -0.19
CA THR A 254 13.69 -8.30 -0.78
C THR A 254 13.62 -9.50 0.16
N SER A 255 13.90 -10.70 -0.36
CA SER A 255 13.92 -11.94 0.41
C SER A 255 14.89 -11.94 1.60
N GLY A 256 16.06 -11.30 1.46
CA GLY A 256 17.20 -11.62 2.33
C GLY A 256 17.70 -13.06 2.13
N VAL A 257 18.37 -13.60 3.14
CA VAL A 257 18.94 -14.95 3.19
C VAL A 257 18.31 -15.70 4.36
N TYR A 258 17.76 -16.88 4.11
CA TYR A 258 17.22 -17.73 5.16
C TYR A 258 18.34 -18.45 5.92
N ASN A 259 18.37 -18.32 7.24
CA ASN A 259 19.30 -19.01 8.10
C ASN A 259 18.62 -20.25 8.73
N GLU A 260 19.04 -21.44 8.31
CA GLU A 260 18.50 -22.74 8.78
C GLU A 260 18.86 -23.08 10.23
N GLU A 261 19.85 -22.40 10.82
CA GLU A 261 20.22 -22.61 12.24
C GLU A 261 19.31 -21.81 13.18
N THR A 262 18.92 -20.59 12.77
CA THR A 262 18.10 -19.68 13.57
C THR A 262 16.63 -19.70 13.17
N CYS A 263 16.30 -20.26 12.00
CA CYS A 263 14.98 -20.24 11.37
C CYS A 263 14.48 -18.83 11.03
N MET A 264 15.41 -17.92 10.70
CA MET A 264 15.11 -16.51 10.46
C MET A 264 15.66 -16.05 9.11
N TYR A 265 14.99 -15.08 8.50
CA TYR A 265 15.54 -14.34 7.38
C TYR A 265 16.46 -13.21 7.86
N GLU A 266 17.68 -13.21 7.35
CA GLU A 266 18.73 -12.21 7.60
C GLU A 266 18.98 -11.39 6.32
N ASP A 267 19.63 -10.23 6.45
CA ASP A 267 20.01 -9.38 5.31
C ASP A 267 18.84 -8.96 4.40
N GLN A 268 17.63 -8.90 4.94
CA GLN A 268 16.47 -8.38 4.23
C GLN A 268 16.65 -6.88 3.96
N LYS A 269 16.45 -6.46 2.71
CA LYS A 269 16.52 -5.06 2.26
C LYS A 269 15.14 -4.58 1.80
N ILE A 270 15.00 -3.26 1.68
CA ILE A 270 13.79 -2.61 1.19
C ILE A 270 14.16 -1.77 -0.03
N TRP A 271 13.50 -2.02 -1.15
CA TRP A 271 13.47 -1.10 -2.28
C TRP A 271 12.45 0.00 -2.02
N THR A 272 12.86 1.25 -2.20
CA THR A 272 11.96 2.41 -2.21
C THR A 272 12.39 3.41 -3.27
N LEU A 273 11.45 4.22 -3.76
CA LEU A 273 11.74 5.20 -4.80
C LEU A 273 11.24 6.58 -4.41
N THR A 274 12.01 7.58 -4.80
CA THR A 274 11.76 8.98 -4.50
C THR A 274 11.92 9.86 -5.73
N GLY A 275 11.44 11.10 -5.61
CA GLY A 275 11.70 12.20 -6.53
C GLY A 275 11.76 13.51 -5.75
N ASP A 276 12.45 14.50 -6.30
CA ASP A 276 12.60 15.82 -5.68
C ASP A 276 12.00 16.94 -6.55
N SER A 277 12.24 18.20 -6.15
CA SER A 277 11.91 19.41 -6.94
C SER A 277 10.44 19.58 -7.31
N GLY A 278 9.53 18.91 -6.60
CA GLY A 278 8.08 19.12 -6.69
C GLY A 278 7.52 19.79 -5.43
N SER A 279 6.19 19.89 -5.37
CA SER A 279 5.49 20.11 -4.10
C SER A 279 5.45 18.80 -3.29
N PRO A 280 5.12 18.82 -1.98
CA PRO A 280 4.95 17.59 -1.21
C PRO A 280 4.00 16.60 -1.90
N GLY A 281 4.44 15.36 -2.09
CA GLY A 281 3.70 14.31 -2.80
C GLY A 281 3.89 14.31 -4.31
N GLN A 282 4.71 15.22 -4.85
CA GLN A 282 4.99 15.37 -6.27
C GLN A 282 6.51 15.40 -6.53
N CYS A 283 6.92 15.09 -7.75
CA CYS A 283 8.28 15.31 -8.24
C CYS A 283 8.29 16.30 -9.41
N GLY A 284 9.45 16.94 -9.59
CA GLY A 284 9.79 17.78 -10.72
C GLY A 284 10.62 17.05 -11.78
N GLN A 285 11.36 17.84 -12.59
CA GLN A 285 12.05 17.37 -13.78
C GLN A 285 13.49 16.86 -13.55
N THR A 286 13.79 16.38 -12.34
CA THR A 286 15.15 15.96 -11.95
C THR A 286 15.39 14.47 -12.11
N GLY A 287 14.34 13.65 -12.00
CA GLY A 287 14.39 12.22 -12.27
C GLY A 287 13.81 11.40 -11.14
N ILE A 288 14.21 10.14 -11.10
CA ILE A 288 13.78 9.16 -10.10
C ILE A 288 15.01 8.62 -9.40
N TRP A 289 14.96 8.53 -8.08
CA TRP A 289 15.99 7.87 -7.28
C TRP A 289 15.43 6.56 -6.76
N VAL A 290 16.18 5.49 -6.99
CA VAL A 290 15.89 4.15 -6.51
C VAL A 290 16.86 3.87 -5.38
N HIS A 291 16.34 3.57 -4.20
CA HIS A 291 17.14 3.31 -3.02
C HIS A 291 16.98 1.87 -2.57
N ARG A 292 18.10 1.24 -2.21
CA ARG A 292 18.10 0.01 -1.42
C ARG A 292 18.44 0.36 0.01
N VAL A 293 17.53 0.05 0.93
CA VAL A 293 17.63 0.38 2.35
C VAL A 293 17.84 -0.90 3.14
N ASN A 294 18.75 -0.88 4.10
CA ASN A 294 18.92 -1.96 5.06
C ASN A 294 17.64 -2.14 5.88
N GLY A 295 17.05 -3.33 5.86
CA GLY A 295 15.80 -3.61 6.55
C GLY A 295 15.88 -3.49 8.07
N ASP A 296 17.05 -3.69 8.68
CA ASP A 296 17.21 -3.66 10.13
C ASP A 296 17.55 -2.27 10.66
N THR A 297 18.37 -1.52 9.93
CA THR A 297 18.90 -0.22 10.40
C THR A 297 18.22 0.99 9.77
N GLY A 298 17.56 0.83 8.61
CA GLY A 298 17.03 1.96 7.84
C GLY A 298 18.10 2.78 7.10
N GLU A 299 19.36 2.33 7.11
CA GLU A 299 20.46 2.95 6.36
C GLU A 299 20.29 2.73 4.86
N ILE A 300 20.58 3.76 4.05
CA ILE A 300 20.58 3.65 2.60
C ILE A 300 21.91 3.01 2.18
N GLU A 301 21.86 1.80 1.64
CA GLU A 301 23.04 1.06 1.19
C GLU A 301 23.41 1.41 -0.25
N ASP A 302 22.40 1.58 -1.11
CA ASP A 302 22.60 1.91 -2.53
C ASP A 302 21.61 2.96 -3.00
N THR A 303 22.02 3.73 -4.01
CA THR A 303 21.15 4.67 -4.71
C THR A 303 21.48 4.69 -6.20
N VAL A 304 20.45 4.50 -7.03
CA VAL A 304 20.51 4.64 -8.49
C VAL A 304 19.69 5.85 -8.88
N HIS A 305 20.31 6.81 -9.58
CA HIS A 305 19.58 7.92 -10.19
C HIS A 305 19.25 7.61 -11.64
N ILE A 306 17.97 7.64 -11.97
CA ILE A 306 17.46 7.51 -13.34
C ILE A 306 17.09 8.93 -13.81
N PRO A 307 17.85 9.51 -14.75
CA PRO A 307 17.62 10.88 -15.21
C PRO A 307 16.23 11.08 -15.82
N HIS A 308 15.65 12.26 -15.59
CA HIS A 308 14.30 12.60 -16.06
C HIS A 308 14.09 12.42 -17.57
N ASN A 309 15.12 12.68 -18.39
CA ASN A 309 15.05 12.51 -19.84
C ASN A 309 15.03 11.03 -20.28
N VAL A 310 15.40 10.10 -19.42
CA VAL A 310 15.32 8.65 -19.66
C VAL A 310 13.96 8.12 -19.21
N LEU A 311 13.60 8.43 -17.96
CA LEU A 311 12.33 8.05 -17.34
C LEU A 311 11.74 9.27 -16.61
N PRO A 312 10.78 9.97 -17.22
CA PRO A 312 10.22 11.18 -16.63
C PRO A 312 9.49 10.89 -15.33
N CYS A 313 9.75 11.68 -14.28
CA CYS A 313 8.99 11.63 -13.04
C CYS A 313 7.67 12.46 -13.12
N THR A 314 7.63 13.42 -14.05
CA THR A 314 6.46 14.30 -14.24
C THR A 314 5.43 13.67 -15.18
N ILE A 315 4.29 14.32 -15.42
CA ILE A 315 3.32 13.89 -16.44
C ILE A 315 3.64 14.56 -17.78
N GLY A 316 3.74 13.82 -18.88
CA GLY A 316 3.86 14.39 -20.23
C GLY A 316 4.86 15.56 -20.31
N ASN A 317 4.36 16.75 -20.70
CA ASN A 317 5.16 17.99 -20.81
C ASN A 317 4.98 18.97 -19.63
N ILE A 318 4.28 18.56 -18.57
CA ILE A 318 4.14 19.41 -17.37
C ILE A 318 5.33 19.19 -16.43
N GLU A 319 5.66 20.21 -15.64
CA GLU A 319 6.84 20.23 -14.78
C GLU A 319 6.62 19.57 -13.41
N TRP A 320 5.47 18.91 -13.20
CA TRP A 320 5.17 18.13 -11.99
C TRP A 320 4.57 16.76 -12.32
N GLY A 321 4.71 15.79 -11.42
CA GLY A 321 3.98 14.52 -11.48
C GLY A 321 4.06 13.74 -10.18
N LEU A 322 3.38 12.59 -10.15
CA LEU A 322 3.36 11.73 -8.96
C LEU A 322 4.52 10.71 -8.95
N GLY A 323 5.28 10.64 -10.04
CA GLY A 323 6.51 9.86 -10.11
C GLY A 323 6.31 8.35 -10.09
N PRO A 324 7.32 7.61 -9.58
CA PRO A 324 7.21 6.17 -9.43
C PRO A 324 6.09 5.84 -8.45
N TYR A 325 5.31 4.80 -8.75
CA TYR A 325 4.00 4.60 -8.13
C TYR A 325 3.84 3.27 -7.38
N GLY A 326 3.98 2.16 -8.11
CA GLY A 326 3.96 0.80 -7.57
C GLY A 326 5.30 0.12 -7.76
N ALA A 327 5.63 -0.82 -6.88
CA ALA A 327 6.83 -1.64 -6.96
C ALA A 327 6.53 -3.08 -6.56
N ALA A 328 7.30 -4.00 -7.14
CA ALA A 328 7.32 -5.42 -6.82
C ALA A 328 8.73 -5.96 -7.01
N VAL A 329 9.02 -7.11 -6.42
CA VAL A 329 10.33 -7.75 -6.46
C VAL A 329 10.20 -9.12 -7.10
N ASP A 330 11.14 -9.47 -7.98
CA ASP A 330 11.21 -10.80 -8.60
C ASP A 330 12.03 -11.80 -7.75
N PRO A 331 12.05 -13.11 -8.10
CA PRO A 331 12.74 -14.10 -7.27
C PRO A 331 14.27 -13.93 -7.21
N GLN A 332 14.84 -13.04 -8.02
CA GLN A 332 16.26 -12.67 -7.96
C GLN A 332 16.48 -11.35 -7.19
N ASN A 333 15.47 -10.89 -6.45
CA ASN A 333 15.44 -9.63 -5.72
C ASN A 333 15.50 -8.37 -6.58
N ASN A 334 15.33 -8.47 -7.91
CA ASN A 334 15.32 -7.30 -8.78
C ASN A 334 14.04 -6.51 -8.55
N LEU A 335 14.17 -5.20 -8.55
CA LEU A 335 13.04 -4.30 -8.43
C LEU A 335 12.37 -4.13 -9.79
N TRP A 336 11.05 -4.22 -9.80
CA TRP A 336 10.18 -3.78 -10.88
C TRP A 336 9.29 -2.65 -10.38
N PHE A 337 9.15 -1.56 -11.15
CA PHE A 337 8.27 -0.47 -10.76
C PHE A 337 7.60 0.20 -11.96
N TYR A 338 6.43 0.79 -11.70
CA TYR A 338 5.67 1.59 -12.67
C TYR A 338 5.81 3.08 -12.36
N VAL A 339 5.81 3.92 -13.41
CA VAL A 339 5.79 5.39 -13.28
C VAL A 339 4.47 5.96 -13.75
N TRP A 340 3.82 6.71 -12.87
CA TRP A 340 2.46 7.17 -13.09
C TRP A 340 2.34 8.13 -14.28
N ALA A 341 1.31 7.89 -15.08
CA ALA A 341 0.98 8.61 -16.31
C ALA A 341 2.08 8.59 -17.40
N GLN A 342 3.13 7.77 -17.23
CA GLN A 342 4.18 7.60 -18.23
C GLN A 342 3.96 6.39 -19.13
N GLY A 343 3.12 5.43 -18.71
CA GLY A 343 2.96 4.16 -19.44
C GLY A 343 4.32 3.47 -19.59
N LYS A 344 5.11 3.46 -18.53
CA LYS A 344 6.43 2.84 -18.47
C LYS A 344 6.59 2.05 -17.19
N ILE A 345 7.22 0.89 -17.34
CA ILE A 345 7.81 0.14 -16.23
C ILE A 345 9.33 0.17 -16.34
N ALA A 346 10.01 -0.04 -15.22
CA ALA A 346 11.45 -0.20 -15.19
C ALA A 346 11.85 -1.34 -14.27
N ARG A 347 12.98 -1.97 -14.61
CA ARG A 347 13.64 -3.02 -13.83
C ARG A 347 14.96 -2.46 -13.30
N VAL A 348 15.31 -2.71 -12.05
CA VAL A 348 16.66 -2.49 -11.49
C VAL A 348 17.22 -3.82 -11.00
N ASP A 349 18.37 -4.19 -11.53
CA ASP A 349 19.05 -5.43 -11.18
C ASP A 349 19.63 -5.37 -9.77
N ALA A 350 19.33 -6.37 -8.94
CA ALA A 350 19.67 -6.34 -7.52
C ALA A 350 21.18 -6.42 -7.25
N GLN A 351 21.94 -7.02 -8.15
CA GLN A 351 23.38 -7.23 -7.95
C GLN A 351 24.20 -6.12 -8.58
N THR A 352 23.85 -5.74 -9.81
CA THR A 352 24.64 -4.80 -10.62
C THR A 352 24.12 -3.38 -10.56
N LEU A 353 22.90 -3.15 -10.04
CA LEU A 353 22.21 -1.86 -10.00
C LEU A 353 21.93 -1.24 -11.39
N ASN A 354 22.13 -2.02 -12.46
CA ASN A 354 21.78 -1.62 -13.81
C ASN A 354 20.26 -1.56 -13.95
N TYR A 355 19.77 -0.60 -14.73
CA TYR A 355 18.35 -0.46 -14.99
C TYR A 355 17.98 -0.57 -16.47
N GLU A 356 16.76 -1.03 -16.73
CA GLU A 356 16.14 -1.07 -18.05
C GLU A 356 14.75 -0.45 -17.97
N VAL A 357 14.32 0.23 -19.04
CA VAL A 357 13.02 0.89 -19.13
C VAL A 357 12.23 0.30 -20.29
N PHE A 358 10.97 -0.03 -20.04
CA PHE A 358 10.07 -0.65 -21.00
C PHE A 358 8.77 0.16 -21.14
N GLY A 359 8.17 0.10 -22.33
CA GLY A 359 6.85 0.69 -22.57
C GLY A 359 5.71 -0.19 -22.03
N GLY A 360 4.60 0.45 -21.69
CA GLY A 360 3.40 -0.17 -21.12
C GLY A 360 3.39 -0.19 -19.60
N GLY A 361 2.51 -1.04 -19.05
CA GLY A 361 2.20 -1.10 -17.63
C GLY A 361 1.19 -0.02 -17.21
N SER A 362 0.63 -0.21 -16.04
CA SER A 362 -0.36 0.68 -15.44
C SER A 362 -0.31 0.55 -13.93
N TYR A 363 -0.49 1.69 -13.25
CA TYR A 363 -0.68 1.90 -11.82
C TYR A 363 -0.09 0.87 -10.83
N GLY A 364 -0.78 -0.25 -10.59
CA GLY A 364 -0.35 -1.34 -9.72
C GLY A 364 0.51 -2.35 -10.48
N ILE A 365 1.55 -2.85 -9.84
CA ILE A 365 2.47 -3.82 -10.43
C ILE A 365 2.71 -4.94 -9.43
N THR A 366 2.77 -6.17 -9.92
CA THR A 366 3.20 -7.35 -9.12
C THR A 366 4.12 -8.23 -9.95
N VAL A 367 4.81 -9.15 -9.28
CA VAL A 367 5.49 -10.28 -9.91
C VAL A 367 4.81 -11.55 -9.42
N ASP A 368 4.57 -12.50 -10.32
CA ASP A 368 4.00 -13.80 -9.95
C ASP A 368 5.08 -14.79 -9.51
N SER A 369 4.64 -15.95 -9.00
CA SER A 369 5.44 -17.07 -8.52
C SER A 369 6.36 -17.68 -9.58
N LYS A 370 6.19 -17.33 -10.87
CA LYS A 370 7.08 -17.71 -11.99
C LYS A 370 8.01 -16.58 -12.41
N GLY A 371 8.07 -15.48 -11.67
CA GLY A 371 8.90 -14.31 -11.95
C GLY A 371 8.38 -13.45 -13.11
N ARG A 372 7.11 -13.56 -13.48
CA ARG A 372 6.51 -12.78 -14.58
C ARG A 372 5.84 -11.54 -14.02
N VAL A 373 6.00 -10.41 -14.71
CA VAL A 373 5.52 -9.11 -14.24
C VAL A 373 4.09 -8.87 -14.72
N TRP A 374 3.25 -8.32 -13.85
CA TRP A 374 1.85 -8.03 -14.12
C TRP A 374 1.47 -6.60 -13.75
N ASP A 375 0.46 -6.04 -14.42
CA ASP A 375 -0.12 -4.74 -14.08
C ASP A 375 -1.59 -4.82 -13.64
N ASP A 376 -2.19 -3.68 -13.30
CA ASP A 376 -3.56 -3.61 -12.77
C ASP A 376 -4.69 -3.80 -13.81
N VAL A 377 -4.34 -4.02 -15.08
CA VAL A 377 -5.27 -4.47 -16.16
C VAL A 377 -5.09 -5.98 -16.41
N PRO A 378 -4.74 -6.72 -15.35
CA PRO A 378 -3.98 -7.98 -15.35
C PRO A 378 -3.27 -8.37 -16.66
N ARG A 379 -2.46 -7.48 -17.24
CA ARG A 379 -1.62 -7.82 -18.41
C ARG A 379 -0.31 -8.40 -17.93
N ARG A 380 0.21 -9.39 -18.64
CA ARG A 380 1.50 -10.05 -18.31
C ARG A 380 2.60 -9.56 -19.22
N PHE A 381 3.66 -9.00 -18.66
CA PHE A 381 4.86 -8.59 -19.40
C PHE A 381 5.83 -9.77 -19.58
N ASP A 382 6.23 -10.00 -20.82
CA ASP A 382 7.26 -10.98 -21.18
C ASP A 382 8.61 -10.28 -21.33
N TYR A 383 9.55 -10.61 -20.45
CA TYR A 383 10.87 -9.96 -20.41
C TYR A 383 11.79 -10.32 -21.58
N GLN A 384 11.58 -11.44 -22.25
CA GLN A 384 12.44 -11.87 -23.37
C GLN A 384 12.04 -11.13 -24.65
N THR A 385 10.75 -11.04 -24.90
CA THR A 385 10.16 -10.40 -26.09
C THR A 385 9.89 -8.92 -25.89
N LYS A 386 9.85 -8.44 -24.64
CA LYS A 386 9.49 -7.08 -24.23
C LYS A 386 8.07 -6.70 -24.65
N THR A 387 7.13 -7.64 -24.57
CA THR A 387 5.73 -7.45 -24.99
C THR A 387 4.74 -7.77 -23.87
N TRP A 388 3.54 -7.23 -23.99
CA TRP A 388 2.45 -7.45 -23.04
C TRP A 388 1.41 -8.43 -23.61
N SER A 389 1.12 -9.48 -22.85
CA SER A 389 -0.01 -10.37 -23.10
C SER A 389 -1.28 -9.81 -22.46
N GLN A 390 -2.37 -9.81 -23.21
CA GLN A 390 -3.67 -9.32 -22.74
C GLN A 390 -4.49 -10.46 -22.11
N PRO A 391 -5.36 -10.16 -21.12
CA PRO A 391 -6.40 -11.09 -20.70
C PRO A 391 -7.27 -11.55 -21.88
N ILE A 392 -7.63 -12.83 -21.88
CA ILE A 392 -8.54 -13.47 -22.83
C ILE A 392 -9.93 -13.48 -22.19
N GLY A 393 -10.75 -12.49 -22.54
CA GLY A 393 -12.07 -12.27 -21.95
C GLY A 393 -12.25 -10.81 -21.57
N ASN A 394 -13.30 -10.51 -20.81
CA ASN A 394 -13.58 -9.15 -20.34
C ASN A 394 -13.57 -9.09 -18.81
N ILE A 395 -12.52 -8.50 -18.25
CA ILE A 395 -12.49 -8.06 -16.86
C ILE A 395 -12.80 -6.56 -16.84
N PRO A 396 -13.94 -6.12 -16.27
CA PRO A 396 -14.32 -4.71 -16.28
C PRO A 396 -13.43 -3.92 -15.32
N GLY A 397 -12.26 -3.50 -15.80
CA GLY A 397 -11.24 -2.81 -15.01
C GLY A 397 -11.78 -1.52 -14.40
N ASN A 398 -11.39 -1.27 -13.15
CA ASN A 398 -11.65 0.01 -12.48
C ASN A 398 -10.57 1.06 -12.81
N GLY A 399 -9.39 0.58 -13.24
CA GLY A 399 -8.17 1.37 -13.38
C GLY A 399 -7.66 1.88 -12.03
N GLY A 400 -6.34 2.04 -11.91
CA GLY A 400 -5.77 2.67 -10.73
C GLY A 400 -5.86 1.79 -9.48
N SER A 401 -5.60 0.49 -9.59
CA SER A 401 -5.70 -0.48 -8.49
C SER A 401 -4.43 -1.29 -8.27
N GLY A 402 -4.34 -1.99 -7.15
CA GLY A 402 -3.36 -3.05 -6.92
C GLY A 402 -3.66 -4.28 -7.77
N VAL A 403 -2.68 -5.17 -7.84
CA VAL A 403 -2.77 -6.47 -8.50
C VAL A 403 -2.00 -7.49 -7.66
N ALA A 404 -2.52 -8.70 -7.50
CA ALA A 404 -1.89 -9.74 -6.68
C ALA A 404 -2.22 -11.14 -7.20
N GLU A 405 -1.27 -12.06 -7.08
CA GLU A 405 -1.48 -13.49 -7.34
C GLU A 405 -1.98 -14.18 -6.06
N ASP A 406 -2.94 -15.10 -6.20
CA ASP A 406 -3.36 -15.96 -5.09
C ASP A 406 -2.68 -17.34 -5.08
N LEU A 407 -3.05 -18.20 -4.12
CA LEU A 407 -2.42 -19.52 -3.98
C LEU A 407 -2.73 -20.50 -5.14
N GLN A 408 -3.68 -20.17 -6.02
CA GLN A 408 -4.13 -21.03 -7.12
C GLN A 408 -3.65 -20.52 -8.49
N GLY A 409 -2.78 -19.52 -8.52
CA GLY A 409 -2.28 -18.94 -9.75
C GLY A 409 -3.31 -18.05 -10.46
N ARG A 410 -4.20 -17.41 -9.71
CA ARG A 410 -5.13 -16.40 -10.23
C ARG A 410 -4.59 -15.02 -9.92
N ILE A 411 -4.51 -14.15 -10.92
CA ILE A 411 -4.12 -12.75 -10.80
C ILE A 411 -5.37 -11.91 -10.55
N TRP A 412 -5.51 -11.43 -9.33
CA TRP A 412 -6.63 -10.61 -8.85
C TRP A 412 -6.35 -9.12 -9.06
N SER A 413 -7.38 -8.39 -9.48
CA SER A 413 -7.37 -6.94 -9.66
C SER A 413 -8.74 -6.35 -9.35
N ALA A 414 -8.80 -5.03 -9.19
CA ALA A 414 -10.07 -4.36 -8.95
C ALA A 414 -10.90 -4.24 -10.22
N THR A 415 -12.20 -4.45 -10.07
CA THR A 415 -13.19 -4.26 -11.12
C THR A 415 -14.13 -3.12 -10.75
N THR A 416 -14.94 -2.67 -11.71
CA THR A 416 -16.02 -1.72 -11.41
C THR A 416 -16.97 -2.37 -10.39
N GLY A 417 -16.88 -1.94 -9.13
CA GLY A 417 -17.75 -2.40 -8.04
C GLY A 417 -17.29 -3.64 -7.28
N GLY A 418 -16.07 -4.14 -7.50
CA GLY A 418 -15.58 -5.33 -6.81
C GLY A 418 -14.17 -5.73 -7.21
N VAL A 419 -13.95 -7.04 -7.33
CA VAL A 419 -12.69 -7.63 -7.80
C VAL A 419 -12.95 -8.65 -8.91
N GLY A 420 -11.91 -9.10 -9.57
CA GLY A 420 -11.97 -10.18 -10.55
C GLY A 420 -10.58 -10.70 -10.85
N TRP A 421 -10.51 -11.86 -11.51
CA TRP A 421 -9.23 -12.53 -11.71
C TRP A 421 -8.99 -13.05 -13.13
N VAL A 422 -7.71 -13.26 -13.43
CA VAL A 422 -7.20 -13.84 -14.66
C VAL A 422 -6.29 -15.01 -14.31
N ASP A 423 -6.46 -16.16 -14.96
CA ASP A 423 -5.55 -17.30 -14.79
C ASP A 423 -4.15 -16.92 -15.28
N MET A 424 -3.14 -17.10 -14.42
CA MET A 424 -1.79 -16.59 -14.66
C MET A 424 -1.13 -17.21 -15.89
N ASP A 425 -1.53 -18.41 -16.32
CA ASP A 425 -0.87 -19.16 -17.39
C ASP A 425 -1.61 -19.02 -18.71
N THR A 426 -2.90 -19.33 -18.70
CA THR A 426 -3.78 -19.32 -19.86
C THR A 426 -4.23 -17.92 -20.26
N MET A 427 -4.08 -16.94 -19.38
CA MET A 427 -4.59 -15.57 -19.51
C MET A 427 -6.12 -15.49 -19.57
N VAL A 428 -6.86 -16.57 -19.31
CA VAL A 428 -8.33 -16.56 -19.38
C VAL A 428 -8.90 -15.80 -18.18
N VAL A 429 -9.82 -14.88 -18.47
CA VAL A 429 -10.57 -14.17 -17.43
C VAL A 429 -11.51 -15.15 -16.72
N GLY A 430 -11.46 -15.16 -15.40
CA GLY A 430 -12.33 -15.92 -14.53
C GLY A 430 -13.54 -15.12 -14.07
N ASP A 431 -13.93 -15.33 -12.81
CA ASP A 431 -15.12 -14.71 -12.24
C ASP A 431 -14.88 -13.25 -11.83
N ILE A 432 -15.99 -12.51 -11.81
CA ILE A 432 -16.07 -11.15 -11.27
C ILE A 432 -16.88 -11.21 -9.98
N VAL A 433 -16.29 -10.74 -8.88
CA VAL A 433 -16.87 -10.78 -7.54
C VAL A 433 -17.31 -9.37 -7.15
N PRO A 434 -18.62 -9.06 -7.17
CA PRO A 434 -19.10 -7.76 -6.72
C PRO A 434 -18.96 -7.64 -5.20
N LEU A 435 -18.63 -6.43 -4.74
CA LEU A 435 -18.54 -6.11 -3.31
C LEU A 435 -19.65 -5.13 -2.88
N PRO A 436 -20.02 -5.11 -1.59
CA PRO A 436 -21.05 -4.21 -1.09
C PRO A 436 -20.77 -2.73 -1.35
N GLY A 437 -21.78 -2.01 -1.84
CA GLY A 437 -21.74 -0.55 -1.99
C GLY A 437 -21.13 -0.01 -3.29
N ASN A 438 -20.67 -0.90 -4.20
CA ASN A 438 -20.19 -0.52 -5.54
C ASN A 438 -19.12 0.59 -5.51
N TYR A 439 -18.14 0.46 -4.62
CA TYR A 439 -17.08 1.44 -4.44
C TYR A 439 -15.86 1.16 -5.34
N LEU A 440 -14.89 2.08 -5.30
CA LEU A 440 -13.57 1.86 -5.88
C LEU A 440 -12.70 1.10 -4.88
N TYR A 441 -12.35 -0.14 -5.20
CA TYR A 441 -11.41 -0.92 -4.40
C TYR A 441 -10.02 -0.74 -5.02
N ARG A 442 -9.13 -0.02 -4.34
CA ARG A 442 -7.82 0.32 -4.88
C ARG A 442 -6.72 -0.59 -4.37
N GLY A 443 -6.82 -1.07 -3.13
CA GLY A 443 -5.87 -2.04 -2.60
C GLY A 443 -6.28 -3.44 -2.91
N ILE A 444 -5.43 -4.19 -3.61
CA ILE A 444 -5.59 -5.63 -3.83
C ILE A 444 -4.35 -6.32 -3.27
N GLY A 445 -4.57 -7.33 -2.44
CA GLY A 445 -3.52 -8.17 -1.86
C GLY A 445 -4.08 -9.56 -1.53
N VAL A 446 -3.19 -10.49 -1.21
CA VAL A 446 -3.56 -11.86 -0.82
C VAL A 446 -2.82 -12.20 0.45
N ASP A 447 -3.55 -12.59 1.50
CA ASP A 447 -2.93 -12.99 2.77
C ASP A 447 -2.32 -14.39 2.70
N VAL A 448 -1.60 -14.78 3.77
CA VAL A 448 -0.87 -16.06 3.83
C VAL A 448 -1.79 -17.27 3.76
N ASP A 449 -3.06 -17.11 4.15
CA ASP A 449 -4.08 -18.17 4.09
C ASP A 449 -4.79 -18.22 2.71
N GLY A 450 -4.46 -17.30 1.81
CA GLY A 450 -4.97 -17.25 0.43
C GLY A 450 -6.21 -16.40 0.21
N TYR A 451 -6.70 -15.68 1.23
CA TYR A 451 -7.85 -14.81 1.05
C TYR A 451 -7.47 -13.51 0.37
N ILE A 452 -8.38 -13.00 -0.45
CA ILE A 452 -8.19 -11.76 -1.20
C ILE A 452 -8.61 -10.59 -0.34
N TRP A 453 -7.80 -9.54 -0.33
CA TRP A 453 -8.10 -8.29 0.36
C TRP A 453 -8.37 -7.17 -0.64
N ALA A 454 -9.48 -6.47 -0.46
CA ALA A 454 -9.93 -5.35 -1.27
C ALA A 454 -10.14 -4.09 -0.42
N VAL A 455 -9.26 -3.09 -0.56
CA VAL A 455 -9.30 -1.84 0.24
C VAL A 455 -10.08 -0.76 -0.48
N GLN A 456 -11.12 -0.23 0.16
CA GLN A 456 -11.95 0.84 -0.39
C GLN A 456 -11.19 2.17 -0.44
N LEU A 457 -10.95 2.71 -1.64
CA LEU A 457 -10.26 3.99 -1.79
C LEU A 457 -11.03 5.13 -1.11
N GLY A 458 -10.37 5.81 -0.17
CA GLY A 458 -10.93 7.02 0.44
C GLY A 458 -12.18 6.79 1.29
N GLY A 459 -12.54 5.52 1.53
CA GLY A 459 -13.69 5.13 2.36
C GLY A 459 -13.30 4.88 3.81
N THR A 460 -13.89 3.85 4.40
CA THR A 460 -13.64 3.46 5.80
C THR A 460 -13.41 1.96 6.00
N ALA A 461 -13.49 1.16 4.93
CA ALA A 461 -13.48 -0.29 5.03
C ALA A 461 -12.45 -0.98 4.14
N ALA A 462 -12.09 -2.20 4.54
CA ALA A 462 -11.39 -3.18 3.71
C ALA A 462 -12.10 -4.53 3.81
N TYR A 463 -12.19 -5.23 2.70
CA TYR A 463 -12.92 -6.49 2.58
C TYR A 463 -11.95 -7.66 2.45
N LYS A 464 -12.20 -8.73 3.19
CA LYS A 464 -11.60 -10.06 3.02
C LYS A 464 -12.57 -10.93 2.23
N ILE A 465 -12.05 -11.69 1.27
CA ILE A 465 -12.85 -12.45 0.30
C ILE A 465 -12.29 -13.87 0.22
N ASP A 466 -13.15 -14.86 0.42
CA ASP A 466 -12.83 -16.25 0.10
C ASP A 466 -12.73 -16.39 -1.42
N PRO A 467 -11.60 -16.83 -1.98
CA PRO A 467 -11.38 -16.78 -3.41
C PRO A 467 -12.11 -17.90 -4.17
N ASP A 468 -12.74 -18.85 -3.48
CA ASP A 468 -13.45 -19.99 -4.07
C ASP A 468 -14.97 -19.93 -3.83
N THR A 469 -15.37 -19.50 -2.64
CA THR A 469 -16.80 -19.36 -2.28
C THR A 469 -17.34 -17.95 -2.50
N TYR A 470 -16.44 -16.96 -2.60
CA TYR A 470 -16.76 -15.53 -2.67
C TYR A 470 -17.52 -15.00 -1.44
N GLU A 471 -17.45 -15.72 -0.32
CA GLU A 471 -17.88 -15.18 0.97
C GLU A 471 -17.02 -13.96 1.35
N THR A 472 -17.65 -12.96 1.97
CA THR A 472 -16.97 -11.70 2.30
C THR A 472 -17.11 -11.37 3.78
N TRP A 473 -16.02 -10.87 4.33
CA TRP A 473 -15.93 -10.22 5.63
C TRP A 473 -15.32 -8.84 5.44
N PHE A 474 -15.42 -7.97 6.45
CA PHE A 474 -14.82 -6.66 6.36
C PHE A 474 -14.39 -6.14 7.73
N VAL A 475 -13.40 -5.27 7.69
CA VAL A 475 -13.04 -4.37 8.79
C VAL A 475 -13.47 -2.96 8.40
N ASP A 476 -13.95 -2.19 9.38
CA ASP A 476 -14.36 -0.79 9.22
C ASP A 476 -13.58 0.10 10.23
N GLY A 477 -13.83 1.41 10.22
CA GLY A 477 -13.14 2.36 11.10
C GLY A 477 -11.79 2.83 10.57
N LEU A 478 -11.45 2.49 9.33
CA LEU A 478 -10.34 3.09 8.60
C LEU A 478 -10.69 4.54 8.23
N ASN A 479 -9.68 5.35 7.93
CA ASN A 479 -9.86 6.76 7.60
C ASN A 479 -9.14 7.10 6.29
N GLY A 480 -9.92 7.16 5.21
CA GLY A 480 -9.41 7.42 3.87
C GLY A 480 -8.34 6.40 3.48
N PRO A 481 -8.60 5.09 3.57
CA PRO A 481 -7.56 4.11 3.36
C PRO A 481 -7.11 4.15 1.90
N TYR A 482 -5.80 4.06 1.74
CA TYR A 482 -5.16 4.10 0.43
C TYR A 482 -3.90 3.26 0.49
N THR A 483 -4.02 1.98 0.16
CA THR A 483 -2.91 1.03 0.19
C THR A 483 -2.99 0.09 -0.99
N TYR A 484 -1.85 -0.19 -1.60
CA TYR A 484 -1.58 -1.38 -2.41
C TYR A 484 -0.06 -1.62 -2.37
N SER A 485 0.42 -2.64 -3.10
CA SER A 485 1.68 -3.37 -2.85
C SER A 485 1.45 -4.50 -1.84
N ASP A 486 2.52 -5.14 -1.39
CA ASP A 486 2.47 -6.33 -0.55
C ASP A 486 2.05 -6.03 0.89
N MET A 487 0.82 -5.55 1.06
CA MET A 487 0.26 -5.10 2.34
C MET A 487 -0.04 -6.22 3.33
N THR A 488 0.11 -7.48 2.90
CA THR A 488 -0.19 -8.68 3.71
C THR A 488 1.00 -9.64 3.81
N GLY A 489 2.03 -9.49 2.97
CA GLY A 489 3.22 -10.36 2.92
C GLY A 489 3.06 -11.57 2.00
N GLY A 490 1.84 -11.85 1.53
CA GLY A 490 1.60 -13.00 0.67
C GLY A 490 2.27 -12.88 -0.71
N GLN A 491 2.50 -11.67 -1.24
CA GLN A 491 3.08 -11.53 -2.57
C GLN A 491 4.56 -11.92 -2.58
N ILE A 492 5.37 -11.38 -1.67
CA ILE A 492 6.79 -11.71 -1.61
C ILE A 492 7.01 -13.17 -1.23
N ALA A 493 6.20 -13.71 -0.31
CA ALA A 493 6.24 -15.12 0.07
C ALA A 493 6.03 -16.03 -1.16
N LYS A 494 5.10 -15.68 -2.05
CA LYS A 494 4.80 -16.46 -3.26
C LYS A 494 5.88 -16.42 -4.33
N VAL A 495 6.52 -15.27 -4.51
CA VAL A 495 7.62 -15.11 -5.48
C VAL A 495 8.79 -16.04 -5.11
N LEU A 496 9.02 -16.28 -3.82
CA LEU A 496 10.22 -16.97 -3.33
C LEU A 496 9.96 -18.41 -2.91
N CYS A 497 8.72 -18.73 -2.52
CA CYS A 497 8.25 -20.08 -2.23
C CYS A 497 7.02 -20.44 -3.08
N PRO A 498 7.21 -20.68 -4.39
CA PRO A 498 6.14 -21.21 -5.23
C PRO A 498 5.68 -22.57 -4.69
N GLN A 499 4.37 -22.73 -4.52
CA GLN A 499 3.73 -23.97 -4.02
C GLN A 499 3.56 -25.01 -5.14
#